data_AF-A0A929GGK3-F1
#
_entry.id   AF-A0A929GGK3-F1
#
_cell.length_a   1.000
_cell.length_b   1.000
_cell.length_c   1.000
_cell.angle_alpha   90.00
_cell.angle_beta   90.00
_cell.angle_gamma   90.00
#
_symmetry.space_group_name_H-M   'P 1'
#
loop_
_entity.id
_entity.type
_entity.pdbx_description
1 polymer ?
#
loop_
_entity_poly.entity_id
_entity_poly.type
_entity_poly.pdbx_seq_one_letter_code
_entity_poly.pdbx_strand_id
1 'polypeptide(L)'
;MKYKLLSDSDIKAIDALKEFHGGAAEINRTIKKMRNFETRKKILVEKGFGEMIADAEELIKKFPKVDDFTNEIKPQYNSNYGIATSQVSGFQGAYVTHHFMKKVAETAKTDPVFVPAEMISVVPLTDYYVYSGDLMATLAMTENIMQTSKYCSTNLIGIPHPESSFKKLEEVTGKTFDRADMGDGMSAIILKNQGTPFGNFGGIEVADDNHLFYLDGVIRTAKEN
;
A
#
# COMPACT_ATOMS: atom_id res chain seq x y z
N MET A 1 16.83 -13.32 12.57
CA MET A 1 16.49 -12.11 13.36
C MET A 1 16.99 -12.30 14.78
N LYS A 2 17.63 -11.28 15.38
CA LYS A 2 18.20 -11.33 16.74
C LYS A 2 17.12 -11.37 17.84
N TYR A 3 15.90 -10.95 17.51
CA TYR A 3 14.76 -10.92 18.43
C TYR A 3 13.58 -11.68 17.83
N LYS A 4 12.88 -12.45 18.66
CA LYS A 4 11.63 -13.12 18.30
C LYS A 4 10.49 -12.12 18.48
N LEU A 5 10.12 -11.43 17.40
CA LEU A 5 9.11 -10.37 17.42
C LEU A 5 7.67 -10.90 17.41
N LEU A 6 7.47 -12.17 16.99
CA LEU A 6 6.16 -12.81 16.89
C LEU A 6 6.10 -14.01 17.84
N SER A 7 4.96 -14.19 18.50
CA SER A 7 4.72 -15.38 19.33
C SER A 7 4.54 -16.63 18.45
N ASP A 8 4.66 -17.82 19.04
CA ASP A 8 4.38 -19.07 18.31
C ASP A 8 2.90 -19.15 17.85
N SER A 9 1.99 -18.50 18.57
CA SER A 9 0.59 -18.41 18.18
C SER A 9 0.42 -17.53 16.93
N ASP A 10 1.15 -16.41 16.85
CA ASP A 10 1.07 -15.49 15.70
C ASP A 10 1.69 -16.14 14.45
N ILE A 11 2.81 -16.84 14.61
CA ILE A 11 3.44 -17.59 13.53
C ILE A 11 2.47 -18.64 12.99
N LYS A 12 1.80 -19.42 13.87
CA LYS A 12 0.80 -20.41 13.46
C LYS A 12 -0.39 -19.79 12.71
N ALA A 13 -0.88 -18.65 13.17
CA ALA A 13 -1.98 -17.94 12.52
C ALA A 13 -1.58 -17.43 11.12
N ILE A 14 -0.37 -16.87 10.99
CA ILE A 14 0.20 -16.45 9.71
C ILE A 14 0.41 -17.66 8.78
N ASP A 15 0.91 -18.78 9.30
CA ASP A 15 1.07 -20.01 8.55
C ASP A 15 -0.27 -20.54 8.03
N ALA A 16 -1.29 -20.61 8.89
CA ALA A 16 -2.63 -21.01 8.49
C ALA A 16 -3.24 -20.10 7.41
N LEU A 17 -3.07 -18.78 7.54
CA LEU A 17 -3.50 -17.82 6.53
C LEU A 17 -2.77 -18.00 5.20
N LYS A 18 -1.45 -18.25 5.23
CA LYS A 18 -0.67 -18.54 4.02
C LYS A 18 -1.16 -19.81 3.34
N GLU A 19 -1.39 -20.88 4.08
CA GLU A 19 -1.88 -22.16 3.55
C GLU A 19 -3.28 -22.03 2.95
N PHE A 20 -4.18 -21.32 3.62
CA PHE A 20 -5.50 -20.98 3.08
C PHE A 20 -5.40 -20.27 1.73
N HIS A 21 -4.37 -19.43 1.57
CA HIS A 21 -4.07 -18.74 0.33
C HIS A 21 -3.22 -19.54 -0.67
N GLY A 22 -3.06 -20.85 -0.51
CA GLY A 22 -2.33 -21.72 -1.44
C GLY A 22 -0.81 -21.76 -1.21
N GLY A 23 -0.36 -21.24 -0.06
CA GLY A 23 1.03 -21.26 0.36
C GLY A 23 1.85 -20.08 -0.14
N ALA A 24 3.04 -19.89 0.46
CA ALA A 24 3.91 -18.75 0.17
C ALA A 24 4.37 -18.69 -1.29
N ALA A 25 4.59 -19.84 -1.93
CA ALA A 25 5.00 -19.90 -3.33
C ALA A 25 3.90 -19.34 -4.26
N GLU A 26 2.63 -19.69 -4.01
CA GLU A 26 1.50 -19.24 -4.80
C GLU A 26 1.24 -17.74 -4.61
N ILE A 27 1.28 -17.28 -3.36
CA ILE A 27 1.14 -15.86 -3.02
C ILE A 27 2.20 -15.02 -3.76
N ASN A 28 3.47 -15.43 -3.68
CA ASN A 28 4.57 -14.72 -4.35
C ASN A 28 4.44 -14.75 -5.88
N ARG A 29 4.06 -15.90 -6.46
CA ARG A 29 3.82 -16.03 -7.89
C ARG A 29 2.72 -15.08 -8.35
N THR A 30 1.62 -15.03 -7.62
CA THR A 30 0.48 -14.15 -7.88
C THR A 30 0.88 -12.69 -7.79
N ILE A 31 1.51 -12.26 -6.69
CA ILE A 31 1.98 -10.89 -6.52
C ILE A 31 2.91 -10.50 -7.67
N LYS A 32 3.87 -11.35 -8.04
CA LYS A 32 4.79 -11.06 -9.15
C LYS A 32 4.07 -10.89 -10.49
N LYS A 33 3.09 -11.74 -10.79
CA LYS A 33 2.24 -11.61 -11.98
C LYS A 33 1.48 -10.29 -11.96
N MET A 34 0.93 -9.91 -10.81
CA MET A 34 0.12 -8.70 -10.63
C MET A 34 0.92 -7.40 -10.57
N ARG A 35 2.23 -7.48 -10.32
CA ARG A 35 3.13 -6.31 -10.41
C ARG A 35 3.57 -6.00 -11.85
N ASN A 36 3.34 -6.92 -12.78
CA ASN A 36 3.62 -6.68 -14.19
C ASN A 36 2.71 -5.56 -14.73
N PHE A 37 3.33 -4.55 -15.35
CA PHE A 37 2.60 -3.36 -15.79
C PHE A 37 1.57 -3.67 -16.88
N GLU A 38 1.90 -4.51 -17.85
CA GLU A 38 0.97 -4.90 -18.93
C GLU A 38 -0.24 -5.67 -18.40
N THR A 39 -0.03 -6.53 -17.39
CA THR A 39 -1.13 -7.19 -16.66
C THR A 39 -2.03 -6.15 -15.99
N ARG A 40 -1.45 -5.21 -15.22
CA ARG A 40 -2.21 -4.14 -14.55
C ARG A 40 -2.99 -3.29 -15.56
N LYS A 41 -2.37 -2.88 -16.67
CA LYS A 41 -3.02 -2.07 -17.70
C LYS A 41 -4.28 -2.74 -18.24
N LYS A 42 -4.22 -4.03 -18.56
CA LYS A 42 -5.39 -4.78 -19.07
C LYS A 42 -6.55 -4.77 -18.07
N ILE A 43 -6.27 -5.11 -16.82
CA ILE A 43 -7.28 -5.14 -15.76
C ILE A 43 -7.83 -3.75 -15.50
N LEU A 44 -6.98 -2.73 -15.47
CA LEU A 44 -7.38 -1.35 -15.20
C LEU A 44 -8.24 -0.75 -16.31
N VAL A 45 -8.13 -1.21 -17.55
CA VAL A 45 -9.11 -0.86 -18.61
C VAL A 45 -10.49 -1.39 -18.23
N GLU A 46 -10.60 -2.66 -17.84
CA GLU A 46 -11.86 -3.29 -17.45
C GLU A 46 -12.47 -2.65 -16.19
N LYS A 47 -11.62 -2.19 -15.27
CA LYS A 47 -12.00 -1.50 -14.03
C LYS A 47 -12.26 0.01 -14.20
N GLY A 48 -12.15 0.55 -15.42
CA GLY A 48 -12.48 1.96 -15.72
C GLY A 48 -11.36 2.98 -15.45
N PHE A 49 -10.13 2.53 -15.18
CA PHE A 49 -8.95 3.37 -14.95
C PHE A 49 -8.03 3.51 -16.19
N GLY A 50 -8.38 2.89 -17.32
CA GLY A 50 -7.52 2.83 -18.51
C GLY A 50 -7.05 4.20 -19.01
N GLU A 51 -7.95 5.17 -19.13
CA GLU A 51 -7.60 6.54 -19.56
C GLU A 51 -6.68 7.25 -18.56
N MET A 52 -6.91 7.06 -17.26
CA MET A 52 -6.07 7.63 -16.20
C MET A 52 -4.64 7.12 -16.30
N ILE A 53 -4.47 5.81 -16.54
CA ILE A 53 -3.14 5.20 -16.69
C ILE A 53 -2.44 5.71 -17.96
N ALA A 54 -3.15 5.81 -19.08
CA ALA A 54 -2.59 6.36 -20.31
C ALA A 54 -2.14 7.83 -20.13
N ASP A 55 -2.95 8.65 -19.46
CA ASP A 55 -2.57 10.03 -19.14
C ASP A 55 -1.37 10.09 -18.19
N ALA A 56 -1.29 9.20 -17.19
CA ALA A 56 -0.15 9.11 -16.28
C ALA A 56 1.17 8.78 -17.01
N GLU A 57 1.14 7.92 -18.02
CA GLU A 57 2.31 7.62 -18.88
C GLU A 57 2.79 8.85 -19.68
N GLU A 58 1.89 9.77 -20.03
CA GLU A 58 2.26 11.03 -20.68
C GLU A 58 2.74 12.10 -19.68
N LEU A 59 2.12 12.17 -18.50
CA LEU A 59 2.50 13.12 -17.45
C LEU A 59 3.93 12.89 -16.97
N ILE A 60 4.33 11.64 -16.74
CA ILE A 60 5.67 11.33 -16.20
C ILE A 60 6.81 11.83 -17.10
N LYS A 61 6.59 11.92 -18.42
CA LYS A 61 7.59 12.43 -19.37
C LYS A 61 7.94 13.91 -19.13
N LYS A 62 7.05 14.65 -18.45
CA LYS A 62 7.23 16.07 -18.11
C LYS A 62 7.88 16.28 -16.74
N PHE A 63 8.09 15.22 -15.96
CA PHE A 63 8.64 15.36 -14.62
C PHE A 63 10.12 15.75 -14.70
N PRO A 64 10.59 16.59 -13.77
CA PRO A 64 12.02 16.86 -13.63
C PRO A 64 12.75 15.60 -13.18
N LYS A 65 13.95 15.38 -13.73
CA LYS A 65 14.77 14.20 -13.42
C LYS A 65 15.91 14.58 -12.48
N VAL A 66 16.14 13.74 -11.47
CA VAL A 66 17.24 13.93 -10.51
C VAL A 66 18.59 13.92 -11.22
N ASP A 67 18.76 13.11 -12.26
CA ASP A 67 20.00 13.05 -13.04
C ASP A 67 20.26 14.38 -13.79
N ASP A 68 19.22 14.96 -14.39
CA ASP A 68 19.33 16.25 -15.09
C ASP A 68 19.75 17.36 -14.11
N PHE A 69 19.10 17.40 -12.93
CA PHE A 69 19.47 18.30 -11.84
C PHE A 69 20.92 18.08 -11.39
N THR A 70 21.32 16.84 -11.11
CA THR A 70 22.68 16.50 -10.66
C THR A 70 23.74 16.91 -11.69
N ASN A 71 23.44 16.75 -12.99
CA ASN A 71 24.32 17.18 -14.08
C ASN A 71 24.45 18.70 -14.16
N GLU A 72 23.39 19.44 -13.86
CA GLU A 72 23.35 20.91 -13.87
C GLU A 72 24.16 21.51 -12.71
N ILE A 73 23.82 21.15 -11.47
CA ILE A 73 24.44 21.74 -10.27
C ILE A 73 25.76 21.07 -9.86
N LYS A 74 26.07 19.88 -10.37
CA LYS A 74 27.31 19.13 -10.08
C LYS A 74 27.65 19.09 -8.58
N PRO A 75 26.74 18.58 -7.73
CA PRO A 75 26.94 18.55 -6.29
C PRO A 75 28.18 17.72 -5.91
N GLN A 76 28.86 18.13 -4.84
CA GLN A 76 29.93 17.36 -4.25
C GLN A 76 29.36 16.42 -3.18
N TYR A 77 29.64 15.12 -3.31
CA TYR A 77 29.21 14.11 -2.35
C TYR A 77 30.36 13.73 -1.42
N ASN A 78 30.06 13.59 -0.13
CA ASN A 78 31.01 13.09 0.85
C ASN A 78 30.69 11.63 1.17
N SER A 79 31.55 10.71 0.72
CA SER A 79 31.39 9.27 0.91
C SER A 79 31.51 8.81 2.37
N ASN A 80 31.98 9.67 3.28
CA ASN A 80 32.01 9.38 4.71
C ASN A 80 30.63 9.53 5.36
N TYR A 81 29.67 10.14 4.66
CA TYR A 81 28.28 10.23 5.10
C TYR A 81 27.46 9.07 4.53
N GLY A 82 26.41 8.68 5.26
CA GLY A 82 25.45 7.70 4.78
C GLY A 82 24.52 8.27 3.71
N ILE A 83 23.72 7.40 3.10
CA ILE A 83 22.66 7.78 2.16
C ILE A 83 21.40 8.10 2.96
N ALA A 84 20.83 9.28 2.73
CA ALA A 84 19.51 9.65 3.24
C ALA A 84 18.46 9.42 2.14
N THR A 85 17.35 8.77 2.49
CA THR A 85 16.22 8.51 1.59
C THR A 85 15.04 9.37 2.03
N SER A 86 14.42 10.09 1.08
CA SER A 86 13.16 10.78 1.34
C SER A 86 11.97 9.84 1.16
N GLN A 87 11.04 9.93 2.10
CA GLN A 87 9.78 9.23 2.06
C GLN A 87 8.67 10.26 2.24
N VAL A 88 7.67 10.25 1.34
CA VAL A 88 6.57 11.22 1.36
C VAL A 88 5.26 10.50 1.60
N SER A 89 4.47 11.00 2.55
CA SER A 89 3.12 10.53 2.84
C SER A 89 2.06 11.40 2.17
N GLY A 90 0.82 10.91 2.11
CA GLY A 90 -0.34 11.67 1.62
C GLY A 90 -0.89 11.23 0.27
N PHE A 91 -0.35 10.15 -0.30
CA PHE A 91 -0.97 9.50 -1.46
C PHE A 91 -2.22 8.77 -0.98
N GLN A 92 -3.38 9.10 -1.51
CA GLN A 92 -4.65 8.55 -1.00
C GLN A 92 -5.48 7.89 -2.10
N GLY A 93 -4.88 6.93 -2.79
CA GLY A 93 -5.50 6.24 -3.92
C GLY A 93 -5.25 6.94 -5.26
N ALA A 94 -5.95 6.47 -6.29
CA ALA A 94 -5.61 6.68 -7.68
C ALA A 94 -5.84 8.14 -8.08
N TYR A 95 -6.98 8.72 -7.72
CA TYR A 95 -7.31 10.10 -8.08
C TYR A 95 -6.35 11.12 -7.45
N VAL A 96 -6.00 10.94 -6.18
CA VAL A 96 -5.05 11.82 -5.48
C VAL A 96 -3.65 11.68 -6.10
N THR A 97 -3.24 10.45 -6.39
CA THR A 97 -1.95 10.17 -7.04
C THR A 97 -1.89 10.77 -8.45
N HIS A 98 -2.95 10.63 -9.24
CA HIS A 98 -3.04 11.22 -10.58
C HIS A 98 -3.05 12.75 -10.53
N HIS A 99 -3.77 13.34 -9.58
CA HIS A 99 -3.78 14.79 -9.37
C HIS A 99 -2.39 15.32 -9.00
N PHE A 100 -1.65 14.61 -8.13
CA PHE A 100 -0.25 14.91 -7.86
C PHE A 100 0.57 14.91 -9.15
N MET A 101 0.43 13.88 -10.00
CA MET A 101 1.18 13.82 -11.25
C MET A 101 0.86 14.99 -12.19
N LYS A 102 -0.41 15.39 -12.27
CA LYS A 102 -0.82 16.59 -13.01
C LYS A 102 -0.15 17.85 -12.48
N LYS A 103 -0.15 18.04 -11.17
CA LYS A 103 0.46 19.22 -10.52
C LYS A 103 1.96 19.29 -10.76
N VAL A 104 2.68 18.18 -10.61
CA VAL A 104 4.12 18.13 -10.90
C VAL A 104 4.40 18.47 -12.37
N ALA A 105 3.64 17.90 -13.30
CA ALA A 105 3.81 18.19 -14.72
C ALA A 105 3.47 19.65 -15.08
N GLU A 106 2.47 20.25 -14.42
CA GLU A 106 2.08 21.66 -14.59
C GLU A 106 3.19 22.62 -14.09
N THR A 107 3.81 22.32 -12.95
CA THR A 107 4.77 23.21 -12.29
C THR A 107 6.24 22.90 -12.61
N ALA A 108 6.53 21.85 -13.40
CA ALA A 108 7.88 21.33 -13.63
C ALA A 108 8.94 22.38 -14.02
N LYS A 109 8.54 23.48 -14.67
CA LYS A 109 9.45 24.57 -15.10
C LYS A 109 9.64 25.68 -14.07
N THR A 110 8.69 25.85 -13.15
CA THR A 110 8.65 26.98 -12.20
C THR A 110 8.92 26.56 -10.77
N ASP A 111 8.42 25.39 -10.38
CA ASP A 111 8.57 24.78 -9.06
C ASP A 111 8.78 23.27 -9.25
N PRO A 112 10.02 22.84 -9.55
CA PRO A 112 10.31 21.45 -9.89
C PRO A 112 10.18 20.56 -8.65
N VAL A 113 9.30 19.56 -8.74
CA VAL A 113 9.12 18.52 -7.74
C VAL A 113 9.61 17.20 -8.30
N PHE A 114 10.60 16.60 -7.65
CA PHE A 114 11.14 15.29 -8.03
C PHE A 114 10.29 14.15 -7.46
N VAL A 115 10.24 13.03 -8.18
CA VAL A 115 9.60 11.80 -7.66
C VAL A 115 10.29 11.38 -6.36
N PRO A 116 9.54 11.12 -5.27
CA PRO A 116 10.13 10.62 -4.03
C PRO A 116 10.63 9.19 -4.20
N ALA A 117 11.70 8.85 -3.46
CA ALA A 117 12.26 7.49 -3.50
C ALA A 117 11.30 6.44 -2.92
N GLU A 118 10.53 6.82 -1.90
CA GLU A 118 9.52 5.99 -1.26
C GLU A 118 8.22 6.78 -1.04
N MET A 119 7.08 6.11 -1.19
CA MET A 119 5.75 6.69 -0.97
C MET A 119 4.99 5.94 0.13
N ILE A 120 4.28 6.69 0.97
CA ILE A 120 3.31 6.16 1.92
C ILE A 120 1.93 6.69 1.56
N SER A 121 0.99 5.76 1.57
CA SER A 121 -0.43 6.01 1.47
C SER A 121 -1.12 5.63 2.75
N VAL A 122 -1.87 6.56 3.33
CA VAL A 122 -2.75 6.30 4.47
C VAL A 122 -4.16 6.26 3.90
N VAL A 123 -4.56 5.06 3.44
CA VAL A 123 -5.85 4.84 2.80
C VAL A 123 -6.55 3.67 3.48
N PRO A 124 -7.83 3.85 3.80
CA PRO A 124 -8.70 2.75 4.11
C PRO A 124 -8.60 1.54 3.16
N LEU A 125 -8.22 0.34 3.62
CA LEU A 125 -8.31 -0.89 2.81
C LEU A 125 -9.77 -1.38 2.69
N THR A 126 -10.70 -0.47 2.42
CA THR A 126 -12.09 -0.83 2.14
C THR A 126 -12.16 -1.79 0.97
N ASP A 127 -13.21 -2.59 0.93
CA ASP A 127 -13.46 -3.47 -0.22
C ASP A 127 -13.52 -2.67 -1.52
N TYR A 128 -14.03 -1.43 -1.48
CA TYR A 128 -13.93 -0.53 -2.63
C TYR A 128 -12.47 -0.29 -3.05
N TYR A 129 -11.58 0.09 -2.14
CA TYR A 129 -10.19 0.37 -2.49
C TYR A 129 -9.45 -0.87 -3.02
N VAL A 130 -9.74 -2.04 -2.46
CA VAL A 130 -9.15 -3.35 -2.82
C VAL A 130 -9.68 -3.84 -4.18
N TYR A 131 -11.00 -3.75 -4.42
CA TYR A 131 -11.67 -4.46 -5.52
C TYR A 131 -12.08 -3.57 -6.70
N SER A 132 -12.22 -2.25 -6.50
CA SER A 132 -12.61 -1.33 -7.58
C SER A 132 -11.52 -1.13 -8.63
N GLY A 133 -10.27 -1.48 -8.32
CA GLY A 133 -9.10 -1.15 -9.14
C GLY A 133 -8.35 0.08 -8.67
N ASP A 134 -8.86 0.82 -7.68
CA ASP A 134 -8.23 2.03 -7.12
C ASP A 134 -6.81 1.76 -6.58
N LEU A 135 -6.64 0.77 -5.70
CA LEU A 135 -5.31 0.36 -5.22
C LEU A 135 -4.39 -0.07 -6.37
N MET A 136 -4.92 -0.83 -7.35
CA MET A 136 -4.11 -1.28 -8.49
C MET A 136 -3.67 -0.13 -9.40
N ALA A 137 -4.54 0.85 -9.66
CA ALA A 137 -4.23 2.04 -10.43
C ALA A 137 -3.18 2.89 -9.72
N THR A 138 -3.32 3.01 -8.40
CA THR A 138 -2.33 3.69 -7.58
C THR A 138 -0.96 3.02 -7.67
N LEU A 139 -0.90 1.69 -7.47
CA LEU A 139 0.33 0.92 -7.58
C LEU A 139 0.94 0.97 -9.00
N ALA A 140 0.11 1.01 -10.04
CA ALA A 140 0.58 1.18 -11.42
C ALA A 140 1.27 2.53 -11.61
N MET A 141 0.65 3.63 -11.14
CA MET A 141 1.24 4.96 -11.22
C MET A 141 2.51 5.10 -10.38
N THR A 142 2.53 4.54 -9.16
CA THR A 142 3.68 4.70 -8.25
C THR A 142 4.82 3.76 -8.60
N GLU A 143 4.57 2.45 -8.67
CA GLU A 143 5.62 1.45 -8.85
C GLU A 143 6.08 1.30 -10.30
N ASN A 144 5.15 1.37 -11.28
CA ASN A 144 5.50 1.11 -12.68
C ASN A 144 5.86 2.39 -13.45
N ILE A 145 5.09 3.46 -13.25
CA ILE A 145 5.25 4.72 -14.01
C ILE A 145 6.28 5.63 -13.34
N MET A 146 6.05 6.00 -12.07
CA MET A 146 6.98 6.85 -11.31
C MET A 146 8.21 6.10 -10.80
N GLN A 147 8.19 4.77 -10.79
CA GLN A 147 9.31 3.92 -10.37
C GLN A 147 9.76 4.13 -8.92
N THR A 148 8.81 4.41 -8.03
CA THR A 148 9.10 4.49 -6.60
C THR A 148 9.59 3.13 -6.09
N SER A 149 10.65 3.12 -5.27
CA SER A 149 11.25 1.88 -4.79
C SER A 149 10.35 1.10 -3.82
N LYS A 150 9.51 1.82 -3.08
CA LYS A 150 8.51 1.27 -2.16
C LYS A 150 7.25 2.12 -2.16
N TYR A 151 6.12 1.43 -2.15
CA TYR A 151 4.82 1.99 -1.83
C TYR A 151 4.26 1.27 -0.61
N CYS A 152 4.11 1.99 0.50
CA CYS A 152 3.47 1.47 1.70
C CYS A 152 2.02 1.92 1.73
N SER A 153 1.06 0.99 1.70
CA SER A 153 -0.34 1.30 1.99
C SER A 153 -0.61 0.97 3.45
N THR A 154 -0.78 1.99 4.28
CA THR A 154 -1.23 1.82 5.66
C THR A 154 -2.75 1.72 5.65
N ASN A 155 -3.28 0.57 6.05
CA ASN A 155 -4.69 0.45 6.40
C ASN A 155 -4.93 1.19 7.72
N LEU A 156 -5.92 2.08 7.79
CA LEU A 156 -6.38 2.57 9.09
C LEU A 156 -7.15 1.42 9.75
N ILE A 157 -6.54 0.78 10.73
CA ILE A 157 -6.97 -0.56 11.15
C ILE A 157 -8.32 -0.56 11.88
N GLY A 158 -8.86 0.62 12.21
CA GLY A 158 -10.20 0.82 12.76
C GLY A 158 -11.32 1.01 11.73
N ILE A 159 -11.08 0.78 10.44
CA ILE A 159 -12.14 0.94 9.42
C ILE A 159 -13.10 -0.24 9.46
N PRO A 160 -14.42 0.01 9.37
CA PRO A 160 -15.38 -1.07 9.28
C PRO A 160 -15.15 -1.95 8.04
N HIS A 161 -15.12 -3.27 8.25
CA HIS A 161 -15.09 -4.29 7.21
C HIS A 161 -16.31 -5.23 7.36
N PRO A 162 -16.70 -5.98 6.31
CA PRO A 162 -17.80 -6.94 6.44
C PRO A 162 -17.53 -7.95 7.56
N GLU A 163 -18.54 -8.20 8.39
CA GLU A 163 -18.47 -9.18 9.49
C GLU A 163 -18.10 -10.59 9.01
N SER A 164 -18.50 -10.93 7.78
CA SER A 164 -18.14 -12.18 7.13
C SER A 164 -16.62 -12.34 6.93
N SER A 165 -15.90 -11.25 6.65
CA SER A 165 -14.45 -11.25 6.50
C SER A 165 -13.75 -11.57 7.82
N PHE A 166 -14.23 -11.02 8.93
CA PHE A 166 -13.73 -11.35 10.26
C PHE A 166 -13.97 -12.82 10.59
N LYS A 167 -15.22 -13.29 10.47
CA LYS A 167 -15.57 -14.70 10.73
C LYS A 167 -14.71 -15.66 9.92
N LYS A 168 -14.43 -15.33 8.66
CA LYS A 168 -13.59 -16.17 7.82
C LYS A 168 -12.15 -16.25 8.33
N LEU A 169 -11.59 -15.11 8.75
CA LEU A 169 -10.24 -15.10 9.30
C LEU A 169 -10.16 -15.83 10.65
N GLU A 170 -11.17 -15.72 11.50
CA GLU A 170 -11.24 -16.49 12.76
C GLU A 170 -11.29 -17.99 12.49
N GLU A 171 -12.11 -18.43 11.52
CA GLU A 171 -12.19 -19.81 11.09
C GLU A 171 -10.84 -20.33 10.58
N VAL A 172 -10.15 -19.55 9.73
CA VAL A 172 -8.89 -19.94 9.10
C VAL A 172 -7.73 -19.94 10.09
N THR A 173 -7.66 -18.93 10.95
CA THR A 173 -6.47 -18.67 11.78
C THR A 173 -6.60 -19.17 13.21
N GLY A 174 -7.82 -19.47 13.66
CA GLY A 174 -8.13 -19.80 15.05
C GLY A 174 -7.99 -18.63 16.03
N LYS A 175 -7.77 -17.41 15.53
CA LYS A 175 -7.78 -16.19 16.34
C LYS A 175 -9.21 -15.67 16.52
N THR A 176 -9.37 -14.72 17.43
CA THR A 176 -10.63 -14.00 17.65
C THR A 176 -10.33 -12.52 17.65
N PHE A 177 -11.13 -11.74 16.91
CA PHE A 177 -10.98 -10.29 16.85
C PHE A 177 -12.04 -9.62 17.72
N ASP A 178 -11.59 -8.85 18.69
CA ASP A 178 -12.37 -7.89 19.44
C ASP A 178 -12.80 -6.75 18.52
N ARG A 179 -14.11 -6.66 18.27
CA ARG A 179 -14.69 -5.77 17.27
C ARG A 179 -16.03 -5.22 17.72
N ALA A 180 -16.31 -4.00 17.30
CA ALA A 180 -17.61 -3.36 17.49
C ALA A 180 -18.47 -3.55 16.25
N ASP A 181 -19.77 -3.81 16.45
CA ASP A 181 -20.78 -3.75 15.39
C ASP A 181 -20.97 -2.29 14.98
N MET A 182 -20.80 -2.02 13.68
CA MET A 182 -20.91 -0.69 13.09
C MET A 182 -22.22 -0.51 12.30
N GLY A 183 -23.11 -1.51 12.32
CA GLY A 183 -24.34 -1.56 11.55
C GLY A 183 -24.14 -2.13 10.14
N ASP A 184 -25.24 -2.46 9.48
CA ASP A 184 -25.29 -2.91 8.07
C ASP A 184 -24.38 -4.09 7.72
N GLY A 185 -24.12 -4.98 8.70
CA GLY A 185 -23.24 -6.13 8.52
C GLY A 185 -21.75 -5.80 8.52
N MET A 186 -21.39 -4.59 8.95
CA MET A 186 -20.01 -4.10 9.06
C MET A 186 -19.55 -4.12 10.52
N SER A 187 -18.29 -4.46 10.74
CA SER A 187 -17.65 -4.46 12.05
C SER A 187 -16.29 -3.76 12.00
N ALA A 188 -15.89 -3.10 13.08
CA ALA A 188 -14.58 -2.46 13.19
C ALA A 188 -13.77 -3.07 14.33
N ILE A 189 -12.49 -3.37 14.09
CA ILE A 189 -11.58 -3.86 15.15
C ILE A 189 -11.46 -2.80 16.24
N ILE A 190 -11.60 -3.22 17.48
CA ILE A 190 -11.36 -2.37 18.64
C ILE A 190 -9.85 -2.30 18.88
N LEU A 191 -9.25 -1.18 18.55
CA LEU A 191 -7.82 -0.96 18.76
C LEU A 191 -7.53 -0.79 20.25
N LYS A 192 -6.89 -1.80 20.87
CA LYS A 192 -6.62 -1.84 22.32
C LYS A 192 -5.54 -0.86 22.81
N ASN A 193 -5.02 0.05 21.97
CA ASN A 193 -3.83 0.84 22.31
C ASN A 193 -3.78 2.28 21.76
N GLN A 194 -4.89 3.02 21.74
CA GLN A 194 -4.85 4.47 21.46
C GLN A 194 -4.51 5.35 22.69
N GLY A 195 -3.74 4.84 23.65
CA GLY A 195 -3.43 5.60 24.87
C GLY A 195 -2.16 5.13 25.58
N THR A 196 -1.00 5.56 25.11
CA THR A 196 0.16 5.73 25.99
C THR A 196 0.23 7.20 26.45
N PRO A 197 0.89 7.52 27.59
CA PRO A 197 1.13 8.90 28.00
C PRO A 197 1.92 9.77 26.99
N PHE A 198 2.49 9.15 25.94
CA PHE A 198 3.35 9.81 24.96
C PHE A 198 2.72 9.98 23.56
N GLY A 199 1.45 9.58 23.38
CA GLY A 199 0.75 9.71 22.09
C GLY A 199 1.06 8.59 21.09
N ASN A 200 0.30 8.58 19.98
CA ASN A 200 0.33 7.57 18.93
C ASN A 200 1.61 7.75 18.07
N PHE A 201 2.50 6.77 18.06
CA PHE A 201 3.61 6.75 17.10
C PHE A 201 3.05 6.25 15.77
N GLY A 202 3.11 7.10 14.74
CA GLY A 202 2.67 6.75 13.39
C GLY A 202 3.33 5.45 12.92
N GLY A 203 2.50 4.48 12.57
CA GLY A 203 2.92 3.18 12.06
C GLY A 203 2.90 2.10 13.15
N ILE A 204 2.02 1.11 12.95
CA ILE A 204 1.83 -0.10 13.77
C ILE A 204 0.96 0.14 15.01
N GLU A 205 -0.33 0.39 14.77
CA GLU A 205 -1.38 0.08 15.73
C GLU A 205 -1.59 -1.45 15.76
N VAL A 206 -0.55 -2.27 16.02
CA VAL A 206 -0.73 -3.73 16.12
C VAL A 206 -1.33 -4.04 17.47
N ALA A 207 -2.66 -4.17 17.48
CA ALA A 207 -3.42 -4.72 18.56
C ALA A 207 -4.36 -5.76 17.96
N ASP A 208 -4.61 -6.82 18.72
CA ASP A 208 -5.72 -7.74 18.44
C ASP A 208 -5.63 -8.44 17.07
N ASP A 209 -4.45 -9.02 16.76
CA ASP A 209 -4.21 -9.84 15.56
C ASP A 209 -4.51 -9.17 14.20
N ASN A 210 -4.69 -7.86 14.19
CA ASN A 210 -5.13 -7.09 13.03
C ASN A 210 -4.19 -7.12 11.80
N HIS A 211 -2.93 -7.49 12.01
CA HIS A 211 -1.97 -7.79 10.96
C HIS A 211 -2.46 -8.91 10.03
N LEU A 212 -3.26 -9.87 10.54
CA LEU A 212 -3.86 -10.93 9.73
C LEU A 212 -4.87 -10.37 8.73
N PHE A 213 -5.67 -9.38 9.16
CA PHE A 213 -6.63 -8.70 8.29
C PHE A 213 -5.93 -7.90 7.19
N TYR A 214 -4.84 -7.21 7.55
CA TYR A 214 -3.99 -6.51 6.59
C TYR A 214 -3.38 -7.47 5.55
N LEU A 215 -2.77 -8.58 6.01
CA LEU A 215 -2.17 -9.58 5.13
C LEU A 215 -3.21 -10.20 4.20
N ASP A 216 -4.39 -10.53 4.71
CA ASP A 216 -5.49 -11.08 3.91
C ASP A 216 -5.96 -10.09 2.82
N GLY A 217 -6.18 -8.82 3.16
CA GLY A 217 -6.58 -7.79 2.19
C GLY A 217 -5.56 -7.62 1.05
N VAL A 218 -4.26 -7.61 1.38
CA VAL A 218 -3.19 -7.55 0.37
C VAL A 218 -3.21 -8.77 -0.54
N ILE A 219 -3.39 -9.97 0.01
CA ILE A 219 -3.42 -11.21 -0.79
C ILE A 219 -4.69 -11.26 -1.66
N ARG A 220 -5.85 -10.87 -1.14
CA ARG A 220 -7.11 -10.79 -1.90
C ARG A 220 -7.00 -9.82 -3.08
N THR A 221 -6.42 -8.64 -2.86
CA THR A 221 -6.14 -7.68 -3.95
C THR A 221 -5.37 -8.34 -5.09
N ALA A 222 -4.36 -9.16 -4.76
CA ALA A 222 -3.55 -9.83 -5.77
C ALA A 222 -4.30 -10.96 -6.49
N LYS A 223 -5.34 -11.56 -5.88
CA LYS A 223 -6.03 -12.74 -6.41
C LYS A 223 -7.34 -12.48 -7.12
N GLU A 224 -7.99 -11.34 -6.86
CA GLU A 224 -9.32 -11.06 -7.41
C GLU A 224 -9.30 -10.67 -8.91
N ASN A 225 -8.12 -10.66 -9.54
CA ASN A 225 -7.90 -10.22 -10.92
C ASN A 225 -7.03 -11.22 -11.71
#